data_AF-B4KKX9-F1
#
_entry.id   AF-B4KKX9-F1
#
_cell.length_a   1.000
_cell.length_b   1.000
_cell.length_c   1.000
_cell.angle_alpha   90.00
_cell.angle_beta   90.00
_cell.angle_gamma   90.00
#
_symmetry.space_group_name_H-M   'P 1'
#
loop_
_entity.id
_entity.type
_entity.pdbx_description
1 polymer ?
#
loop_
_entity_poly.entity_id
_entity_poly.type
_entity_poly.pdbx_seq_one_letter_code
_entity_poly.pdbx_strand_id
1 'polypeptide(L)'
;MVAGGASDTGGVKPMSIAGRMVRERERLIGMTPEERAWRKQWLKDQELHHGPRKVPALELELNNPIKRIYRAPLDAVCKALTPALGFQRAYTVRYWTGKALIALTGIYSLAYYFKYNQNDWTRKGGWRVISSRKACVPGDEGFPRLSDRSAPSDYAARGFKESVI
;
A
#
# COMPACT_ATOMS: atom_id res chain seq x y z
N MET A 1 -28.53 42.75 -6.02
CA MET A 1 -28.55 41.58 -5.11
C MET A 1 -27.41 40.66 -5.53
N VAL A 2 -26.28 40.67 -4.81
CA VAL A 2 -25.14 39.81 -5.12
C VAL A 2 -25.27 38.56 -4.27
N ALA A 3 -25.33 37.40 -4.92
CA ALA A 3 -25.45 36.10 -4.28
C ALA A 3 -24.32 35.91 -3.26
N GLY A 4 -24.69 35.69 -1.99
CA GLY A 4 -23.76 35.31 -0.93
C GLY A 4 -23.24 33.90 -1.18
N GLY A 5 -22.16 33.78 -1.95
CA GLY A 5 -21.43 32.53 -2.13
C GLY A 5 -20.77 32.12 -0.81
N ALA A 6 -20.98 30.87 -0.39
CA ALA A 6 -20.26 30.28 0.72
C ALA A 6 -18.75 30.38 0.45
N SER A 7 -18.01 31.09 1.31
CA SER A 7 -16.55 31.11 1.22
C SER A 7 -15.98 29.83 1.87
N ASP A 8 -14.95 29.23 1.29
CA ASP A 8 -14.25 28.03 1.80
C ASP A 8 -13.76 28.15 3.25
N THR A 9 -13.66 29.37 3.76
CA THR A 9 -13.14 29.72 5.08
C THR A 9 -14.20 30.33 6.01
N GLY A 10 -15.50 30.18 5.70
CA GLY A 10 -16.58 30.59 6.60
C GLY A 10 -16.67 32.09 6.89
N GLY A 11 -16.29 32.95 5.93
CA GLY A 11 -16.32 34.40 6.03
C GLY A 11 -14.99 35.01 6.47
N VAL A 12 -14.00 34.20 6.84
CA VAL A 12 -12.68 34.66 7.27
C VAL A 12 -11.73 34.70 6.08
N LYS A 13 -10.98 35.79 5.89
CA LYS A 13 -9.99 35.87 4.81
C LYS A 13 -8.88 34.83 5.05
N PRO A 14 -8.68 33.83 4.17
CA PRO A 14 -7.59 32.86 4.33
C PRO A 14 -6.25 33.59 4.25
N MET A 15 -5.35 33.28 5.18
CA MET A 15 -4.00 33.83 5.18
C MET A 15 -2.98 32.71 5.06
N SER A 16 -2.02 32.91 4.18
CA SER A 16 -0.93 31.97 3.99
C SER A 16 0.01 32.03 5.20
N ILE A 17 0.51 30.87 5.64
CA ILE A 17 1.44 30.74 6.77
C ILE A 17 2.67 31.62 6.58
N ALA A 18 3.13 31.77 5.34
CA ALA A 18 4.33 32.53 5.00
C ALA A 18 4.08 34.01 4.62
N GLY A 19 2.84 34.43 4.32
CA GLY A 19 2.47 35.84 4.07
C GLY A 19 3.25 36.56 2.96
N ARG A 20 3.39 37.89 3.06
CA ARG A 20 4.27 38.75 2.20
C ARG A 20 5.70 38.21 2.13
N MET A 21 6.18 37.68 3.25
CA MET A 21 7.56 37.27 3.43
C MET A 21 7.97 36.05 2.59
N VAL A 22 7.10 35.49 1.76
CA VAL A 22 7.52 34.58 0.67
C VAL A 22 8.33 35.33 -0.39
N ARG A 23 8.00 36.60 -0.65
CA ARG A 23 8.61 37.42 -1.70
C ARG A 23 9.89 38.07 -1.20
N GLU A 24 10.99 37.87 -1.90
CA GLU A 24 12.32 38.38 -1.53
C GLU A 24 12.37 39.91 -1.46
N ARG A 25 11.69 40.60 -2.38
CA ARG A 25 11.58 42.08 -2.37
C ARG A 25 10.93 42.62 -1.10
N GLU A 26 9.95 41.88 -0.57
CA GLU A 26 9.22 42.30 0.63
C GLU A 26 10.02 42.02 1.90
N ARG A 27 10.90 41.01 1.88
CA ARG A 27 11.89 40.78 2.95
C ARG A 27 12.89 41.92 3.07
N LEU A 28 13.33 42.48 1.94
CA LEU A 28 14.28 43.61 1.91
C LEU A 28 13.68 44.90 2.51
N ILE A 29 12.37 45.10 2.37
CA ILE A 29 11.64 46.24 2.95
C ILE A 29 11.44 46.07 4.47
N GLY A 30 11.45 44.83 4.96
CA GLY A 30 11.23 44.52 6.36
C GLY A 30 9.75 44.55 6.77
N MET A 31 9.52 44.44 8.09
CA MET A 31 8.19 44.33 8.69
C MET A 31 7.91 45.55 9.57
N THR A 32 6.74 46.17 9.40
CA THR A 32 6.34 47.31 10.26
C THR A 32 6.10 46.85 11.70
N PRO A 33 6.13 47.74 12.71
CA PRO A 33 5.82 47.37 14.10
C PRO A 33 4.43 46.75 14.27
N GLU A 34 3.44 47.26 13.55
CA GLU A 34 2.06 46.76 13.55
C GLU A 34 1.97 45.35 12.97
N GLU A 35 2.59 45.13 11.81
CA GLU A 35 2.66 43.81 11.18
C GLU A 35 3.37 42.79 12.09
N ARG A 36 4.40 43.21 12.83
CA ARG A 36 5.12 42.35 13.77
C ARG A 36 4.27 41.98 14.98
N ALA A 37 3.52 42.93 15.54
CA ALA A 37 2.59 42.68 16.63
C ALA A 37 1.48 41.70 16.20
N TRP A 38 0.93 41.93 15.01
CA TRP A 38 -0.07 41.06 14.42
C TRP A 38 0.46 39.65 14.14
N ARG A 39 1.69 39.53 13.59
CA ARG A 39 2.33 38.24 13.36
C ARG A 39 2.60 37.47 14.66
N LYS A 40 2.98 38.19 15.73
CA LYS A 40 3.16 37.61 17.07
C LYS A 40 1.85 37.02 17.59
N GLN A 41 0.73 37.73 17.42
CA GLN A 41 -0.60 37.23 17.78
C GLN A 41 -0.96 35.99 16.96
N TRP A 42 -0.82 36.05 15.62
CA TRP A 42 -1.12 34.92 14.74
C TRP A 42 -0.33 33.65 15.11
N LEU A 43 0.96 33.78 15.40
CA LEU A 43 1.80 32.64 15.79
C LEU A 43 1.33 32.03 17.12
N LYS A 44 0.90 32.87 18.07
CA LYS A 44 0.33 32.43 19.33
C LYS A 44 -1.01 31.71 19.14
N ASP A 45 -1.84 32.19 18.22
CA ASP A 45 -3.12 31.56 17.89
C ASP A 45 -2.96 30.19 17.21
N GLN A 46 -1.78 29.89 16.63
CA GLN A 46 -1.47 28.55 16.11
C GLN A 46 -1.09 27.54 17.20
N GLU A 47 -0.87 27.97 18.45
CA GLU A 47 -0.59 27.08 19.56
C GLU A 47 -1.86 26.27 19.90
N LEU A 48 -1.89 25.03 19.46
CA LEU A 48 -3.04 24.17 19.65
C LEU A 48 -3.11 23.70 21.11
N HIS A 49 -4.07 24.22 21.88
CA HIS A 49 -4.28 23.84 23.29
C HIS A 49 -4.62 22.35 23.47
N HIS A 50 -5.31 21.74 22.51
CA HIS A 50 -5.74 20.35 22.58
C HIS A 50 -5.57 19.67 21.22
N GLY A 51 -4.91 18.51 21.20
CA GLY A 51 -4.85 17.67 20.01
C GLY A 51 -6.21 17.02 19.69
N PRO A 52 -6.31 16.31 18.55
CA PRO A 52 -7.50 15.56 18.19
C PRO A 52 -7.91 14.60 19.31
N ARG A 53 -9.18 14.66 19.73
CA ARG A 53 -9.70 13.75 20.76
C ARG A 53 -9.85 12.34 20.18
N LYS A 54 -9.14 11.38 20.75
CA LYS A 54 -9.38 9.96 20.49
C LYS A 54 -10.61 9.54 21.28
N VAL A 55 -11.68 9.15 20.60
CA VAL A 55 -12.92 8.69 21.21
C VAL A 55 -12.99 7.16 21.08
N PRO A 56 -12.78 6.40 22.16
CA PRO A 56 -12.76 4.93 22.09
C PRO A 56 -14.09 4.34 21.60
N ALA A 57 -15.22 4.98 21.92
CA ALA A 57 -16.54 4.58 21.46
C ALA A 57 -16.64 4.58 19.93
N LEU A 58 -16.13 5.63 19.28
CA LEU A 58 -16.09 5.70 17.81
C LEU A 58 -15.17 4.64 17.22
N GLU A 59 -14.00 4.38 17.83
CA GLU A 59 -13.11 3.33 17.34
C GLU A 59 -13.73 1.93 17.45
N LEU A 60 -14.56 1.70 18.47
CA LEU A 60 -15.35 0.49 18.60
C LEU A 60 -16.41 0.48 17.48
N GLU A 61 -17.33 1.42 17.43
CA GLU A 61 -18.44 1.45 16.47
C GLU A 61 -17.98 1.34 15.00
N LEU A 62 -16.90 2.02 14.64
CA LEU A 62 -16.37 2.03 13.26
C LEU A 62 -15.65 0.73 12.87
N ASN A 63 -15.29 -0.13 13.81
CA ASN A 63 -14.55 -1.36 13.53
C ASN A 63 -15.35 -2.61 13.93
N ASN A 64 -15.68 -3.42 12.92
CA ASN A 64 -16.33 -4.73 13.08
C ASN A 64 -15.54 -5.65 14.04
N PRO A 65 -16.22 -6.50 14.84
CA PRO A 65 -15.55 -7.39 15.80
C PRO A 65 -14.54 -8.34 15.14
N ILE A 66 -14.90 -8.92 13.98
CA ILE A 66 -13.98 -9.74 13.16
C ILE A 66 -12.70 -8.98 12.82
N LYS A 67 -12.86 -7.69 12.47
CA LYS A 67 -11.76 -6.82 12.11
C LYS A 67 -10.82 -6.55 13.29
N ARG A 68 -11.36 -6.48 14.50
CA ARG A 68 -10.57 -6.31 15.72
C ARG A 68 -9.81 -7.57 16.07
N ILE A 69 -10.43 -8.75 15.95
CA ILE A 69 -9.79 -10.03 16.29
C ILE A 69 -8.55 -10.26 15.42
N TYR A 70 -8.66 -10.13 14.09
CA TYR A 70 -7.51 -10.37 13.22
C TYR A 70 -6.40 -9.30 13.37
N ARG A 71 -6.75 -8.09 13.81
CA ARG A 71 -5.79 -6.98 14.02
C ARG A 71 -5.09 -7.05 15.38
N ALA A 72 -5.75 -7.61 16.39
CA ALA A 72 -5.26 -7.71 17.77
C ALA A 72 -3.80 -8.15 17.93
N PRO A 73 -3.29 -9.20 17.25
CA PRO A 73 -1.90 -9.60 17.42
C PRO A 73 -0.92 -8.52 16.92
N LEU A 74 -1.21 -7.89 15.78
CA LEU A 74 -0.38 -6.81 15.24
C LEU A 74 -0.50 -5.53 16.08
N ASP A 75 -1.67 -5.27 16.67
CA ASP A 75 -1.87 -4.20 17.66
C ASP A 75 -1.01 -4.39 18.90
N ALA A 76 -0.93 -5.61 19.43
CA ALA A 76 -0.08 -5.92 20.56
C ALA A 76 1.41 -5.67 20.25
N VAL A 77 1.89 -6.09 19.08
CA VAL A 77 3.26 -5.82 18.62
C VAL A 77 3.53 -4.32 18.50
N CYS A 78 2.60 -3.57 17.89
CA CYS A 78 2.74 -2.12 17.76
C CYS A 78 2.83 -1.44 19.14
N LYS A 79 1.96 -1.83 20.09
CA LYS A 79 1.96 -1.29 21.45
C LYS A 79 3.25 -1.63 22.19
N ALA A 80 3.77 -2.84 22.05
CA ALA A 80 5.03 -3.26 22.68
C ALA A 80 6.24 -2.50 22.11
N LEU A 81 6.25 -2.18 20.81
CA LEU A 81 7.34 -1.47 20.15
C LEU A 81 7.28 0.06 20.30
N THR A 82 6.11 0.61 20.65
CA THR A 82 5.89 2.06 20.73
C THR A 82 6.82 2.77 21.73
N PRO A 83 7.09 2.26 22.96
CA PRO A 83 7.98 2.92 23.92
C PRO A 83 9.42 3.06 23.42
N ALA A 84 9.91 2.11 22.63
CA ALA A 84 11.31 2.10 22.17
C ALA A 84 11.51 2.87 20.86
N LEU A 85 10.57 2.75 19.91
CA LEU A 85 10.72 3.27 18.55
C LEU A 85 9.91 4.55 18.27
N GLY A 86 8.97 4.89 19.15
CA GLY A 86 7.93 5.88 18.89
C GLY A 86 6.82 5.35 17.99
N PHE A 87 5.67 6.03 18.02
CA PHE A 87 4.43 5.57 17.36
C PHE A 87 4.58 5.40 15.85
N GLN A 88 5.20 6.36 15.15
CA GLN A 88 5.31 6.32 13.69
C GLN A 88 6.11 5.10 13.20
N ARG A 89 7.25 4.82 13.83
CA ARG A 89 8.09 3.67 13.46
C ARG A 89 7.41 2.35 13.84
N ALA A 90 6.84 2.25 15.03
CA ALA A 90 6.11 1.05 15.46
C ALA A 90 4.90 0.74 14.55
N TYR A 91 4.18 1.76 14.10
CA TYR A 91 3.08 1.62 13.16
C TYR A 91 3.53 1.13 11.78
N THR A 92 4.64 1.67 11.27
CA THR A 92 5.25 1.23 10.00
C THR A 92 5.66 -0.25 10.07
N VAL A 93 6.28 -0.68 11.16
CA VAL A 93 6.62 -2.09 11.39
C VAL A 93 5.36 -2.95 11.35
N ARG A 94 4.34 -2.61 12.14
CA ARG A 94 3.06 -3.32 12.15
C ARG A 94 2.43 -3.45 10.75
N TYR A 95 2.43 -2.37 9.97
CA TYR A 95 1.86 -2.36 8.62
C TYR A 95 2.58 -3.34 7.68
N TRP A 96 3.91 -3.26 7.63
CA TRP A 96 4.72 -4.09 6.73
C TRP A 96 4.78 -5.55 7.18
N THR A 97 4.85 -5.83 8.48
CA THR A 97 4.82 -7.20 9.00
C THR A 97 3.54 -7.93 8.57
N GLY A 98 2.37 -7.28 8.67
CA GLY A 98 1.12 -7.88 8.23
C GLY A 98 1.10 -8.20 6.73
N LYS A 99 1.63 -7.29 5.89
CA LYS A 99 1.73 -7.50 4.44
C LYS A 99 2.72 -8.60 4.09
N ALA A 100 3.88 -8.63 4.76
CA ALA A 100 4.90 -9.65 4.56
C ALA A 100 4.37 -11.04 4.93
N LEU A 101 3.65 -11.18 6.05
CA LEU A 101 3.03 -12.44 6.44
C LEU A 101 2.03 -12.93 5.40
N ILE A 102 1.11 -12.07 4.93
CA ILE A 102 0.14 -12.44 3.90
C ILE A 102 0.84 -12.86 2.60
N ALA A 103 1.86 -12.11 2.17
CA ALA A 103 2.63 -12.43 0.97
C ALA A 103 3.33 -13.78 1.11
N LEU A 104 4.00 -14.02 2.25
CA LEU A 104 4.70 -15.25 2.54
C LEU A 104 3.73 -16.44 2.56
N THR A 105 2.63 -16.35 3.31
CA THR A 105 1.62 -17.41 3.36
C THR A 105 1.02 -17.67 1.98
N GLY A 106 0.77 -16.63 1.18
CA GLY A 106 0.28 -16.77 -0.19
C GLY A 106 1.27 -17.51 -1.11
N ILE A 107 2.55 -17.13 -1.07
CA ILE A 107 3.62 -17.78 -1.85
C ILE A 107 3.74 -19.25 -1.46
N TYR A 108 3.82 -19.57 -0.17
CA TYR A 108 3.92 -20.95 0.30
C TYR A 108 2.69 -21.78 -0.07
N SER A 109 1.49 -21.21 0.08
CA SER A 109 0.24 -21.89 -0.28
C SER A 109 0.17 -22.20 -1.77
N LEU A 110 0.54 -21.23 -2.62
CA LEU A 110 0.60 -21.40 -4.08
C LEU A 110 1.67 -22.43 -4.48
N ALA A 111 2.88 -22.32 -3.92
CA ALA A 111 3.97 -23.26 -4.20
C ALA A 111 3.60 -24.69 -3.79
N TYR A 112 3.01 -24.85 -2.60
CA TYR A 112 2.51 -26.15 -2.12
C TYR A 112 1.40 -26.69 -3.03
N TYR A 113 0.45 -25.83 -3.41
CA TYR A 113 -0.63 -26.20 -4.32
C TYR A 113 -0.09 -26.71 -5.66
N PHE A 114 0.79 -25.94 -6.32
CA PHE A 114 1.39 -26.37 -7.59
C PHE A 114 2.26 -27.61 -7.44
N LYS A 115 2.94 -27.81 -6.30
CA LYS A 115 3.79 -28.99 -6.09
C LYS A 115 2.99 -30.29 -5.95
N TYR A 116 1.84 -30.26 -5.29
CA TYR A 116 1.09 -31.48 -4.95
C TYR A 116 -0.23 -31.66 -5.71
N ASN A 117 -0.73 -30.60 -6.37
CA ASN A 117 -1.97 -30.58 -7.13
C ASN A 117 -1.73 -30.19 -8.60
N GLN A 118 -0.59 -30.61 -9.15
CA GLN A 118 -0.29 -30.51 -10.57
C GLN A 118 -1.37 -31.23 -11.41
N ASN A 119 -1.77 -30.60 -12.51
CA ASN A 119 -2.77 -31.14 -13.43
C ASN A 119 -2.11 -32.11 -14.41
N ASP A 120 -1.90 -33.34 -13.95
CA ASP A 120 -1.37 -34.44 -14.74
C ASP A 120 -2.49 -35.27 -15.36
N TRP A 121 -2.14 -36.12 -16.34
CA TRP A 121 -3.09 -37.00 -17.01
C TRP A 121 -3.85 -37.95 -16.07
N THR A 122 -3.28 -38.28 -14.91
CA THR A 122 -3.89 -39.16 -13.89
C THR A 122 -4.96 -38.48 -13.04
N ARG A 123 -5.09 -37.14 -13.09
CA ARG A 123 -6.00 -36.36 -12.23
C ARG A 123 -6.94 -35.48 -13.06
N LYS A 124 -8.17 -35.32 -12.56
CA LYS A 124 -9.22 -34.52 -13.22
C LYS A 124 -9.20 -33.03 -12.78
N GLY A 125 -8.37 -32.67 -11.81
CA GLY A 125 -8.34 -31.34 -11.20
C GLY A 125 -6.97 -30.66 -11.27
N GLY A 126 -6.84 -29.53 -10.57
CA GLY A 126 -5.61 -28.75 -10.53
C GLY A 126 -5.53 -27.68 -11.61
N TRP A 127 -4.70 -26.66 -11.37
CA TRP A 127 -4.49 -25.60 -12.35
C TRP A 127 -3.63 -26.09 -13.50
N ARG A 128 -4.09 -25.83 -14.72
CA ARG A 128 -3.38 -26.19 -15.94
C ARG A 128 -2.39 -25.07 -16.29
N VAL A 129 -1.10 -25.36 -16.13
CA VAL A 129 -0.02 -24.47 -16.56
C VAL A 129 0.45 -24.92 -17.93
N ILE A 130 0.24 -24.08 -18.95
CA ILE A 130 0.77 -24.30 -20.30
C ILE A 130 1.80 -23.20 -20.54
N SER A 131 3.07 -23.56 -20.64
CA SER A 131 4.11 -22.65 -21.07
C SER A 131 4.15 -22.56 -22.59
N SER A 132 4.33 -21.35 -23.11
CA SER A 132 4.71 -21.14 -24.50
C SER A 132 6.19 -21.49 -24.69
N ARG A 133 6.55 -21.88 -25.91
CA ARG A 133 7.96 -22.02 -26.29
C ARG A 133 8.71 -20.70 -26.06
N LYS A 134 10.00 -20.80 -25.73
CA LYS A 134 10.90 -19.65 -25.77
C LYS A 134 11.06 -19.21 -27.23
N ALA A 135 11.18 -17.91 -27.46
CA ALA A 135 11.59 -17.39 -28.77
C ALA A 135 13.02 -17.87 -29.07
N CYS A 136 13.30 -18.18 -30.34
CA CYS A 136 14.61 -18.60 -30.81
C CYS A 136 14.81 -17.93 -32.18
N VAL A 137 15.84 -17.09 -32.26
CA VAL A 137 16.15 -16.31 -33.47
C VAL A 137 17.41 -16.83 -34.16
N PRO A 138 17.63 -16.53 -35.45
CA PRO A 138 18.87 -16.87 -36.13
C PRO A 138 20.07 -16.28 -35.36
N GLY A 139 20.99 -17.15 -34.92
CA GLY A 139 22.15 -16.78 -34.11
C GLY A 139 22.08 -17.23 -32.65
N ASP A 140 20.90 -17.63 -32.14
CA ASP A 140 20.78 -18.27 -30.83
C ASP A 140 21.24 -19.73 -30.86
N GLU A 141 21.76 -20.21 -29.74
CA GLU A 141 22.04 -21.63 -29.54
C GLU A 141 20.75 -22.47 -29.70
N GLY A 142 20.70 -23.30 -30.75
CA GLY A 142 19.55 -24.16 -31.05
C GLY A 142 18.64 -23.67 -32.17
N PHE A 143 19.03 -22.67 -32.97
CA PHE A 143 18.32 -22.31 -34.20
C PHE A 143 18.60 -23.30 -35.35
N PRO A 144 17.59 -23.74 -36.14
CA PRO A 144 16.16 -23.50 -35.97
C PRO A 144 15.52 -24.48 -34.97
N ARG A 145 14.94 -23.97 -33.88
CA ARG A 145 14.20 -24.79 -32.91
C ARG A 145 12.81 -25.13 -33.46
N LEU A 146 12.68 -26.33 -33.99
CA LEU A 146 11.41 -26.93 -34.44
C LEU A 146 10.47 -27.17 -33.24
N SER A 147 9.18 -27.36 -33.50
CA SER A 147 8.20 -27.62 -32.45
C SER A 147 8.33 -29.03 -31.89
N ASP A 148 8.47 -29.15 -30.56
CA ASP A 148 8.47 -30.43 -29.86
C ASP A 148 7.10 -31.14 -29.91
N ARG A 149 6.05 -30.41 -30.31
CA ARG A 149 4.68 -30.91 -30.51
C ARG A 149 4.43 -31.03 -32.00
N SER A 150 4.25 -32.25 -32.49
CA SER A 150 4.04 -32.54 -33.92
C SER A 150 2.64 -33.11 -34.19
N ALA A 151 2.03 -33.75 -33.20
CA ALA A 151 0.69 -34.33 -33.29
C ALA A 151 -0.34 -33.52 -32.50
N PRO A 152 -1.63 -33.49 -32.91
CA PRO A 152 -2.70 -32.84 -32.15
C PRO A 152 -2.85 -33.35 -30.71
N SER A 153 -2.51 -34.62 -30.45
CA SER A 153 -2.54 -35.22 -29.11
C SER A 153 -1.50 -34.65 -28.15
N ASP A 154 -0.41 -34.06 -28.65
CA ASP A 154 0.67 -33.49 -27.83
C ASP A 154 0.21 -32.28 -27.02
N TYR A 155 -0.81 -31.57 -27.51
CA TYR A 155 -1.36 -30.40 -26.83
C TYR A 155 -2.19 -30.77 -25.58
N ALA A 156 -2.62 -32.03 -25.45
CA ALA A 156 -3.48 -32.50 -24.36
C ALA A 156 -2.86 -33.67 -23.55
N ALA A 157 -1.62 -34.07 -23.85
CA ALA A 157 -0.97 -35.24 -23.27
C ALA A 157 -0.78 -35.16 -21.74
N ARG A 158 -0.60 -33.96 -21.15
CA ARG A 158 -0.48 -33.77 -19.68
C ARG A 158 0.51 -34.74 -19.01
N GLY A 159 1.69 -34.92 -19.61
CA GLY A 159 2.73 -35.82 -19.11
C GLY A 159 2.47 -37.31 -19.37
N PHE A 160 1.40 -37.69 -20.09
CA PHE A 160 1.09 -39.10 -20.40
C PHE A 160 2.24 -39.80 -21.14
N LYS A 161 2.83 -39.12 -22.14
CA LYS A 161 3.95 -39.67 -22.93
C LYS A 161 5.26 -39.83 -22.14
N GLU A 162 5.38 -39.15 -21.00
CA GLU A 162 6.54 -39.20 -20.11
C GLU A 162 6.32 -40.20 -18.96
N SER A 163 5.14 -40.82 -18.90
CA SER A 163 4.83 -41.82 -17.89
C SER A 163 5.48 -43.18 -18.23
N VAL A 164 5.77 -43.98 -17.21
CA VAL A 164 6.49 -45.27 -17.35
C VAL A 164 5.61 -46.38 -17.97
N ILE A 165 4.35 -46.08 -18.30
CA ILE A 165 3.34 -47.00 -18.83
C ILE A 165 3.09 -46.70 -20.30
#